data_AF-A0A0E9MKL5-F1
#
_entry.id   AF-A0A0E9MKL5-F1
#
_cell.length_a   1.000
_cell.length_b   1.000
_cell.length_c   1.000
_cell.angle_alpha   90.00
_cell.angle_beta   90.00
_cell.angle_gamma   90.00
#
_symmetry.space_group_name_H-M   'P 1'
#
loop_
_entity.id
_entity.type
_entity.pdbx_description
1 polymer ?
#
loop_
_entity_poly.entity_id
_entity_poly.type
_entity_poly.pdbx_seq_one_letter_code
_entity_poly.pdbx_strand_id
1 'polypeptide(L)'
;MIGLLRPAFALPSLALFAAVTGASAQEGGKTLSISSAAEQVRISATMNERVEAARDLAILTSRMNRADVSEDDVALLISMLDTKDDAVRFWVAAALGNLGPSATAAVPKLQMLLPETDCLDGAVTSAAAIRGALRKIGAEVPSEAQCERKPVRR
;
A
#
# COMPACT_ATOMS: atom_id res chain seq x y z
N MET A 1 26.19 24.44 77.04
CA MET A 1 25.27 24.23 75.90
C MET A 1 25.62 22.86 75.33
N ILE A 2 25.00 21.72 75.71
CA ILE A 2 23.63 21.25 75.37
C ILE A 2 23.34 21.50 73.88
N GLY A 3 23.10 20.54 72.98
CA GLY A 3 22.98 19.08 73.04
C GLY A 3 22.43 18.57 71.68
N LEU A 4 22.45 17.24 71.47
CA LEU A 4 21.49 16.43 70.66
C LEU A 4 21.49 16.67 69.12
N LEU A 5 21.24 15.76 68.18
CA LEU A 5 20.96 14.31 68.08
C LEU A 5 20.81 14.04 66.55
N ARG A 6 21.16 12.85 66.04
CA ARG A 6 20.91 12.41 64.63
C ARG A 6 19.40 12.19 64.35
N PRO A 7 18.94 12.24 63.09
CA PRO A 7 18.58 11.00 62.35
C PRO A 7 19.02 11.05 60.86
N ALA A 8 19.40 9.99 60.13
CA ALA A 8 18.73 8.73 59.73
C ALA A 8 17.55 8.93 58.74
N PHE A 9 17.44 8.01 57.75
CA PHE A 9 16.44 7.88 56.65
C PHE A 9 16.74 8.69 55.37
N ALA A 10 16.59 8.19 54.14
CA ALA A 10 16.27 6.89 53.55
C ALA A 10 16.55 6.99 52.03
N LEU A 11 16.97 5.90 51.38
CA LEU A 11 16.90 5.78 49.92
C LEU A 11 15.41 5.68 49.50
N PRO A 12 15.09 6.11 48.26
CA PRO A 12 14.58 5.07 47.37
C PRO A 12 15.11 5.17 45.94
N SER A 13 15.39 3.99 45.41
CA SER A 13 15.45 3.64 44.00
C SER A 13 14.39 4.36 43.17
N LEU A 14 14.79 5.04 42.10
CA LEU A 14 13.86 5.55 41.09
C LEU A 14 14.40 5.21 39.69
N ALA A 15 13.82 4.12 39.18
CA ALA A 15 13.48 3.85 37.80
C ALA A 15 14.49 4.31 36.73
N LEU A 16 15.35 3.38 36.30
CA LEU A 16 15.82 3.35 34.93
C LEU A 16 14.58 3.24 34.04
N PHE A 17 14.21 4.35 33.40
CA PHE A 17 13.10 4.41 32.46
C PHE A 17 13.29 3.32 31.40
N ALA A 18 12.26 2.50 31.25
CA ALA A 18 12.14 1.51 30.21
C ALA A 18 12.43 2.16 28.85
N ALA A 19 13.39 1.60 28.13
CA ALA A 19 13.51 1.78 26.69
C ALA A 19 12.29 1.14 26.03
N VAL A 20 11.18 1.88 26.00
CA VAL A 20 10.12 1.65 25.02
C VAL A 20 10.71 2.07 23.68
N THR A 21 11.26 1.10 22.95
CA THR A 21 11.55 1.31 21.54
C THR A 21 10.22 1.40 20.83
N GLY A 22 10.10 2.46 20.02
CA GLY A 22 8.86 3.07 19.52
C GLY A 22 7.85 2.05 19.00
N ALA A 23 6.59 2.17 19.39
CA ALA A 23 5.68 3.14 18.81
C ALA A 23 5.62 3.02 17.27
N SER A 24 5.19 1.86 16.77
CA SER A 24 4.44 1.80 15.52
C SER A 24 3.04 2.36 15.79
N ALA A 25 2.95 3.67 15.95
CA ALA A 25 1.70 4.39 16.08
C ALA A 25 1.86 5.73 15.38
N GLN A 26 1.58 5.73 14.08
CA GLN A 26 1.22 6.96 13.38
C GLN A 26 -0.14 6.74 12.72
N GLU A 27 -1.13 6.39 13.55
CA GLU A 27 -2.54 6.58 13.23
C GLU A 27 -2.87 8.03 13.62
N GLY A 28 -2.61 8.96 12.71
CA GLY A 28 -2.91 10.37 12.89
C GLY A 28 -3.61 10.86 11.65
N GLY A 29 -4.89 11.23 11.79
CA GLY A 29 -5.80 11.68 10.73
C GLY A 29 -5.31 12.90 9.94
N LYS A 30 -4.31 12.70 9.09
CA LYS A 30 -4.09 13.55 7.93
C LYS A 30 -5.19 13.22 6.93
N THR A 31 -5.82 14.23 6.37
CA THR A 31 -6.58 14.14 5.12
C THR A 31 -5.62 13.61 4.05
N LEU A 32 -5.51 12.29 3.94
CA LEU A 32 -4.68 11.62 2.97
C LEU A 32 -5.35 11.83 1.61
N SER A 33 -4.81 12.73 0.79
CA SER A 33 -5.22 12.82 -0.62
C SER A 33 -4.55 11.71 -1.42
N ILE A 34 -5.15 11.34 -2.57
CA ILE A 34 -4.55 10.37 -3.49
C ILE A 34 -3.13 10.81 -3.89
N SER A 35 -2.92 12.10 -4.16
CA SER A 35 -1.60 12.66 -4.49
C SER A 35 -0.58 12.46 -3.36
N SER A 36 -0.98 12.68 -2.11
CA SER A 36 -0.06 12.54 -0.97
C SER A 36 0.34 11.08 -0.73
N ALA A 37 -0.60 10.15 -0.84
CA ALA A 37 -0.35 8.73 -0.69
C ALA A 37 0.48 8.18 -1.86
N ALA A 38 0.18 8.63 -3.09
CA ALA A 38 0.97 8.32 -4.27
C ALA A 38 2.41 8.82 -4.15
N GLU A 39 2.62 10.03 -3.63
CA GLU A 39 3.95 10.56 -3.38
C GLU A 39 4.68 9.73 -2.32
N GLN A 40 4.01 9.31 -1.25
CA GLN A 40 4.59 8.45 -0.23
C GLN A 40 5.13 7.14 -0.83
N VAL A 41 4.39 6.50 -1.74
CA VAL A 41 4.86 5.31 -2.46
C VAL A 41 6.14 5.58 -3.27
N ARG A 42 6.33 6.81 -3.78
CA ARG A 42 7.51 7.17 -4.59
C ARG A 42 8.74 7.49 -3.74
N ILE A 43 8.55 8.16 -2.60
CA ILE A 43 9.65 8.61 -1.75
C ILE A 43 10.12 7.57 -0.72
N SER A 44 9.31 6.54 -0.46
CA SER A 44 9.64 5.50 0.52
C SER A 44 10.93 4.77 0.18
N ALA A 45 11.80 4.65 1.19
CA ALA A 45 13.18 4.17 1.03
C ALA A 45 13.25 2.66 0.80
N THR A 46 12.32 1.89 1.37
CA THR A 46 12.32 0.43 1.29
C THR A 46 11.13 -0.11 0.50
N MET A 47 11.27 -1.31 -0.07
CA MET A 47 10.18 -2.00 -0.76
C MET A 47 8.96 -2.21 0.13
N ASN A 48 9.17 -2.61 1.40
CA ASN A 48 8.08 -2.86 2.33
C ASN A 48 7.29 -1.58 2.63
N GLU A 49 7.96 -0.45 2.83
CA GLU A 49 7.29 0.84 3.04
C GLU A 49 6.49 1.28 1.81
N ARG A 50 7.01 1.04 0.59
CA ARG A 50 6.26 1.31 -0.65
C ARG A 50 4.99 0.48 -0.73
N VAL A 51 5.06 -0.79 -0.33
CA VAL A 51 3.90 -1.70 -0.33
C VAL A 51 2.86 -1.26 0.69
N GLU A 52 3.26 -0.90 1.91
CA GLU A 52 2.33 -0.39 2.92
C GLU A 52 1.70 0.94 2.49
N ALA A 53 2.47 1.87 1.93
CA ALA A 53 1.93 3.12 1.39
C ALA A 53 0.92 2.86 0.25
N ALA A 54 1.19 1.88 -0.62
CA ALA A 54 0.26 1.53 -1.69
C ALA A 54 -1.01 0.84 -1.15
N ARG A 55 -0.88 0.05 -0.10
CA ARG A 55 -2.03 -0.53 0.61
C ARG A 55 -2.90 0.55 1.22
N ASP A 56 -2.32 1.53 1.89
CA ASP A 56 -3.05 2.66 2.47
C ASP A 56 -3.80 3.45 1.39
N LEU A 57 -3.17 3.64 0.22
CA LEU A 57 -3.82 4.22 -0.95
C LEU A 57 -5.05 3.41 -1.43
N ALA A 58 -4.96 2.07 -1.44
CA ALA A 58 -6.09 1.22 -1.78
C ALA A 58 -7.22 1.31 -0.73
N ILE A 59 -6.88 1.41 0.56
CA ILE A 59 -7.86 1.61 1.63
C ILE A 59 -8.53 2.97 1.49
N LEU A 60 -7.77 4.02 1.21
CA LEU A 60 -8.27 5.37 0.99
C LEU A 60 -9.33 5.39 -0.11
N THR A 61 -8.96 4.90 -1.30
CA THR A 61 -9.85 4.87 -2.48
C THR A 61 -11.10 4.02 -2.27
N SER A 62 -11.07 3.03 -1.37
CA SER A 62 -12.28 2.25 -1.00
C SER A 62 -13.30 3.04 -0.17
N ARG A 63 -12.86 4.10 0.52
CA ARG A 63 -13.68 4.94 1.40
C ARG A 63 -14.09 6.26 0.75
N MET A 64 -13.43 6.64 -0.36
CA MET A 64 -13.73 7.86 -1.10
C MET A 64 -15.02 7.74 -1.90
N ASN A 65 -15.74 8.86 -2.01
CA ASN A 65 -16.83 8.97 -2.95
C ASN A 65 -16.26 9.17 -4.36
N ARG A 66 -16.82 8.48 -5.35
CA ARG A 66 -16.32 8.55 -6.74
C ARG A 66 -16.42 9.95 -7.34
N ALA A 67 -17.32 10.79 -6.82
CA ALA A 67 -17.49 12.17 -7.25
C ALA A 67 -16.34 13.09 -6.82
N ASP A 68 -15.56 12.70 -5.81
CA ASP A 68 -14.45 13.51 -5.26
C ASP A 68 -13.10 13.17 -5.92
N VAL A 69 -13.09 12.28 -6.90
CA VAL A 69 -11.89 11.77 -7.55
C VAL A 69 -11.69 12.55 -8.84
N SER A 70 -10.57 13.25 -8.95
CA SER A 70 -10.22 13.99 -10.16
C SER A 70 -9.68 13.06 -11.25
N GLU A 71 -9.76 13.51 -12.51
CA GLU A 71 -9.12 12.80 -13.63
C GLU A 71 -7.59 12.72 -13.44
N ASP A 72 -6.99 13.74 -12.82
CA ASP A 72 -5.58 13.78 -12.48
C ASP A 72 -5.20 12.69 -11.47
N ASP A 73 -6.06 12.40 -10.49
CA ASP A 73 -5.85 11.31 -9.53
C ASP A 73 -5.86 9.95 -10.24
N VAL A 74 -6.76 9.75 -11.19
CA VAL A 74 -6.81 8.53 -12.01
C VAL A 74 -5.54 8.41 -12.86
N ALA A 75 -5.12 9.49 -13.53
CA ALA A 75 -3.90 9.52 -14.34
C ALA A 75 -2.65 9.22 -13.50
N LEU A 76 -2.59 9.79 -12.29
CA LEU A 76 -1.52 9.52 -11.34
C LEU A 76 -1.47 8.05 -10.96
N LEU A 77 -2.60 7.44 -10.58
CA LEU A 77 -2.67 6.01 -10.26
C LEU A 77 -2.29 5.12 -11.45
N ILE A 78 -2.69 5.48 -12.67
CA ILE A 78 -2.28 4.75 -13.88
C ILE A 78 -0.76 4.77 -14.03
N SER A 79 -0.11 5.92 -13.82
CA SER A 79 1.35 6.04 -13.91
C SER A 79 2.09 5.17 -12.87
N MET A 80 1.47 4.92 -11.72
CA MET A 80 2.04 4.08 -10.66
C MET A 80 2.02 2.59 -10.99
N LEU A 81 1.23 2.15 -11.98
CA LEU A 81 1.22 0.76 -12.44
C LEU A 81 2.56 0.36 -13.09
N ASP A 82 3.36 1.33 -13.54
CA ASP A 82 4.70 1.11 -14.10
C ASP A 82 5.79 0.78 -13.06
N THR A 83 5.39 0.58 -11.81
CA THR A 83 6.28 0.09 -10.76
C THR A 83 6.87 -1.29 -11.11
N LYS A 84 8.13 -1.50 -10.69
CA LYS A 84 8.80 -2.81 -10.77
C LYS A 84 8.37 -3.76 -9.64
N ASP A 85 7.78 -3.23 -8.58
CA ASP A 85 7.35 -4.01 -7.42
C ASP A 85 5.93 -4.54 -7.66
N ASP A 86 5.80 -5.84 -7.92
CA ASP A 86 4.49 -6.45 -8.20
C ASP A 86 3.49 -6.30 -7.03
N ALA A 87 3.97 -6.32 -5.78
CA ALA A 87 3.14 -6.05 -4.61
C ALA A 87 2.61 -4.60 -4.57
N VAL A 88 3.39 -3.62 -5.01
CA VAL A 88 2.90 -2.22 -5.16
C VAL A 88 1.88 -2.16 -6.29
N ARG A 89 2.16 -2.81 -7.42
CA ARG A 89 1.25 -2.91 -8.58
C ARG A 89 -0.10 -3.50 -8.18
N PHE A 90 -0.10 -4.55 -7.35
CA PHE A 90 -1.30 -5.18 -6.82
C PHE A 90 -2.20 -4.14 -6.11
N TRP A 91 -1.64 -3.36 -5.19
CA TRP A 91 -2.43 -2.39 -4.43
C TRP A 91 -2.89 -1.20 -5.28
N VAL A 92 -2.05 -0.73 -6.21
CA VAL A 92 -2.43 0.33 -7.16
C VAL A 92 -3.58 -0.14 -8.07
N ALA A 93 -3.52 -1.37 -8.58
CA ALA A 93 -4.62 -1.95 -9.35
C ALA A 93 -5.90 -2.07 -8.50
N ALA A 94 -5.79 -2.51 -7.24
CA ALA A 94 -6.92 -2.55 -6.32
C ALA A 94 -7.53 -1.16 -6.07
N ALA A 95 -6.69 -0.13 -5.92
CA ALA A 95 -7.12 1.25 -5.76
C ALA A 95 -7.94 1.73 -6.97
N LEU A 96 -7.43 1.52 -8.19
CA LEU A 96 -8.16 1.81 -9.43
C LEU A 96 -9.49 1.06 -9.51
N GLY A 97 -9.51 -0.22 -9.10
CA GLY A 97 -10.74 -0.99 -9.02
C GLY A 97 -11.76 -0.44 -8.03
N ASN A 98 -11.33 0.14 -6.91
CA ASN A 98 -12.22 0.76 -5.92
C ASN A 98 -12.90 2.03 -6.45
N LEU A 99 -12.24 2.75 -7.35
CA LEU A 99 -12.83 3.89 -8.07
C LEU A 99 -13.93 3.45 -9.05
N GLY A 100 -13.90 2.20 -9.50
CA GLY A 100 -14.92 1.63 -10.39
C GLY A 100 -14.96 2.33 -11.76
N PRO A 101 -16.15 2.60 -12.34
CA PRO A 101 -16.27 3.17 -13.68
C PRO A 101 -15.54 4.50 -13.91
N SER A 102 -15.29 5.30 -12.86
CA SER A 102 -14.51 6.54 -12.97
C SER A 102 -13.05 6.28 -13.42
N ALA A 103 -12.53 5.07 -13.21
CA ALA A 103 -11.18 4.67 -13.62
C ALA A 103 -11.13 3.97 -14.99
N THR A 104 -12.11 4.20 -15.88
CA THR A 104 -12.15 3.58 -17.22
C THR A 104 -10.89 3.87 -18.05
N ALA A 105 -10.24 5.02 -17.84
CA ALA A 105 -8.97 5.35 -18.48
C ALA A 105 -7.84 4.34 -18.17
N ALA A 106 -7.93 3.58 -17.09
CA ALA A 106 -6.93 2.59 -16.70
C ALA A 106 -7.03 1.26 -17.47
N VAL A 107 -8.16 0.99 -18.15
CA VAL A 107 -8.45 -0.31 -18.77
C VAL A 107 -7.35 -0.76 -19.75
N PRO A 108 -6.86 0.07 -20.69
CA PRO A 108 -5.84 -0.36 -21.64
C PRO A 108 -4.53 -0.76 -20.94
N LYS A 109 -4.13 0.00 -19.93
CA LYS A 109 -2.91 -0.27 -19.16
C LYS A 109 -3.03 -1.56 -18.35
N LEU A 110 -4.15 -1.75 -17.67
CA LEU A 110 -4.43 -2.95 -16.88
C LEU A 110 -4.43 -4.21 -17.77
N GLN A 111 -5.07 -4.16 -18.94
CA GLN A 111 -5.07 -5.28 -19.88
C GLN A 111 -3.68 -5.60 -20.43
N MET A 112 -2.86 -4.58 -20.70
CA MET A 112 -1.48 -4.75 -21.17
C MET A 112 -0.58 -5.42 -20.13
N LEU A 113 -0.80 -5.17 -18.83
CA LEU A 113 0.01 -5.73 -17.76
C LEU A 113 -0.36 -7.19 -17.40
N LEU A 114 -1.57 -7.65 -17.74
CA LEU A 114 -2.03 -8.99 -17.38
C LEU A 114 -1.05 -10.10 -17.81
N PRO A 115 -0.59 -10.17 -19.08
CA PRO A 115 0.33 -11.22 -19.51
C PRO A 115 1.66 -11.20 -18.78
N GLU A 116 2.18 -10.02 -18.43
CA GLU A 116 3.41 -9.91 -17.64
C GLU A 116 3.21 -10.50 -16.25
N THR A 117 2.06 -10.21 -15.63
CA THR A 117 1.76 -10.57 -14.23
C THR A 117 1.25 -12.00 -14.06
N ASP A 118 0.60 -12.57 -15.08
CA ASP A 118 0.15 -13.97 -15.10
C ASP A 118 1.36 -14.92 -15.09
N CYS A 119 2.51 -14.48 -15.61
CA CYS A 119 3.70 -15.30 -15.82
C CYS A 119 4.81 -15.06 -14.80
N LEU A 120 4.54 -14.32 -13.72
CA LEU A 120 5.48 -14.16 -12.62
C LEU A 120 5.55 -15.44 -11.78
N ASP A 121 6.76 -15.88 -11.48
CA ASP A 121 7.03 -16.99 -10.56
C ASP A 121 6.82 -16.51 -9.11
N GLY A 122 5.56 -16.50 -8.64
CA GLY A 122 5.20 -16.07 -7.30
C GLY A 122 3.85 -16.60 -6.83
N ALA A 123 3.73 -16.90 -5.53
CA ALA A 123 2.47 -17.42 -4.96
C ALA A 123 1.33 -16.38 -4.97
N VAL A 124 1.66 -15.09 -5.04
CA VAL A 124 0.71 -13.98 -5.10
C VAL A 124 1.24 -12.98 -6.14
N THR A 125 0.48 -12.78 -7.21
CA THR A 125 0.80 -11.79 -8.26
C THR A 125 -0.27 -10.71 -8.33
N SER A 126 0.09 -9.55 -8.90
CA SER A 126 -0.87 -8.47 -9.16
C SER A 126 -1.97 -8.82 -10.17
N ALA A 127 -1.85 -9.94 -10.91
CA ALA A 127 -2.83 -10.39 -11.89
C ALA A 127 -4.25 -10.50 -11.30
N ALA A 128 -4.39 -11.07 -10.10
CA ALA A 128 -5.69 -11.21 -9.44
C ALA A 128 -6.33 -9.85 -9.13
N ALA A 129 -5.54 -8.88 -8.66
CA ALA A 129 -6.00 -7.51 -8.42
C ALA A 129 -6.37 -6.81 -9.73
N ILE A 130 -5.57 -6.95 -10.79
CA ILE A 130 -5.83 -6.38 -12.11
C ILE A 130 -7.15 -6.93 -12.68
N ARG A 131 -7.37 -8.25 -12.63
CA ARG A 131 -8.64 -8.87 -13.05
C ARG A 131 -9.82 -8.39 -12.21
N GLY A 132 -9.62 -8.18 -10.91
CA GLY A 132 -10.63 -7.64 -10.01
C GLY A 132 -10.96 -6.19 -10.34
N ALA A 133 -9.95 -5.38 -10.64
CA ALA A 133 -10.10 -3.99 -11.01
C ALA A 133 -10.88 -3.85 -12.32
N LEU A 134 -10.49 -4.57 -13.37
CA LEU A 134 -11.21 -4.59 -14.65
C LEU A 134 -12.70 -4.92 -14.47
N ARG A 135 -13.03 -5.92 -13.64
CA ARG A 135 -14.43 -6.27 -13.31
C ARG A 135 -15.17 -5.14 -12.62
N LYS A 136 -14.57 -4.50 -11.62
CA LYS A 136 -15.20 -3.37 -10.90
C LYS A 136 -15.36 -2.12 -11.77
N ILE A 137 -14.45 -1.92 -12.72
CA ILE A 137 -14.53 -0.85 -13.73
C ILE A 137 -15.61 -1.15 -14.78
N GLY A 138 -15.95 -2.44 -14.98
CA GLY A 138 -16.93 -2.89 -15.99
C GLY A 138 -16.29 -3.20 -17.35
N ALA A 139 -14.98 -3.43 -17.39
CA ALA A 139 -14.25 -3.80 -18.58
C ALA A 139 -14.18 -5.33 -18.75
N GLU A 140 -14.02 -5.76 -20.00
CA GLU A 140 -13.76 -7.16 -20.32
C GLU A 140 -12.40 -7.58 -19.76
N VAL A 141 -12.38 -8.75 -19.11
CA VAL A 141 -11.17 -9.36 -18.56
C VAL A 141 -10.60 -10.31 -19.60
N PRO A 142 -9.40 -10.05 -20.14
CA PRO A 142 -8.73 -10.99 -21.03
C PRO A 142 -8.56 -12.35 -20.36
N SER A 143 -8.72 -13.44 -21.12
CA SER A 143 -8.42 -14.79 -20.65
C SER A 143 -6.95 -14.89 -20.19
N GLU A 144 -6.67 -15.76 -19.21
CA GLU A 144 -5.32 -16.00 -18.68
C GLU A 144 -4.28 -16.16 -19.79
N ALA A 145 -3.17 -15.44 -19.68
CA ALA A 145 -2.08 -15.57 -20.63
C ALA A 145 -1.56 -17.01 -20.59
N GLN A 146 -1.33 -17.58 -21.77
CA GLN A 146 -0.60 -18.84 -21.89
C GLN A 146 0.87 -18.54 -21.63
N CYS A 147 1.22 -18.37 -20.35
CA CYS A 147 2.60 -18.34 -19.91
C CYS A 147 3.26 -19.56 -20.53
N GLU A 148 4.36 -19.35 -21.24
CA GLU A 148 5.11 -20.41 -21.89
C GLU A 148 5.41 -21.48 -20.85
N ARG A 149 4.52 -22.47 -20.73
CA ARG A 149 4.65 -23.59 -19.83
C ARG A 149 5.81 -24.39 -20.38
N LYS A 150 7.03 -24.01 -20.00
CA LYS A 150 8.22 -24.79 -20.30
C LYS A 150 7.91 -26.18 -19.75
N PRO A 151 7.87 -27.22 -20.60
CA PRO A 151 7.37 -28.51 -20.16
C PRO A 151 8.17 -28.96 -18.95
N VAL A 152 7.48 -29.23 -17.84
CA VAL A 152 8.07 -29.88 -16.67
C VAL A 152 8.57 -31.23 -17.17
N ARG A 153 9.88 -31.35 -17.42
CA ARG A 153 10.49 -32.63 -17.75
C ARG A 153 10.36 -33.50 -16.49
N ARG A 154 9.45 -34.48 -16.55
CA ARG A 154 9.37 -35.57 -15.56
C ARG A 154 10.61 -36.44 -15.63
#